data_AF-A0A6A4M6I7-F1
#
_entry.id   AF-A0A6A4M6I7-F1
#
_cell.length_a   1.000
_cell.length_b   1.000
_cell.length_c   1.000
_cell.angle_alpha   90.00
_cell.angle_beta   90.00
_cell.angle_gamma   90.00
#
_symmetry.space_group_name_H-M   'P 1'
#
loop_
_entity.id
_entity.type
_entity.pdbx_description
1 polymer ?
#
loop_
_entity_poly.entity_id
_entity_poly.type
_entity_poly.pdbx_seq_one_letter_code
_entity_poly.pdbx_strand_id
1 'polypeptide(L)'
;AYTYVSELWRKKQSDVMRFLLRVRCWEYRQLPSIVRVTHPTRPDKARRLGYKAKQGYVIYRVRVRRGGRKRPVPKGIVYGKPTNQGVTQLKFQRSKRSVAEERAGRKLGGLKVLNSYWLNEVGIKRITLLSTHFMPHSMLSIPALLFVFAHLLGLKGFWCLPPFLDLVLWEYVKIEDLDLGEYVKIEDLDFGEYVKIEVLDFVDLTLDSTYKYFEVILVDPAHNAIRNDPRINWICNPVHKHRELRGLTSAGKENRGLRGRGHLHHKQRPSRRATWKRNNTLSLRRYR
;
A
#
# COMPACT_ATOMS: atom_id res chain seq x y z
N ALA A 1 6.08 -21.82 -16.29
CA ALA A 1 5.58 -21.70 -14.90
C ALA A 1 5.69 -20.28 -14.30
N TYR A 2 6.89 -19.70 -14.14
CA TYR A 2 7.05 -18.42 -13.40
C TYR A 2 6.36 -17.20 -14.04
N THR A 3 6.18 -17.18 -15.35
CA THR A 3 5.44 -16.13 -16.07
C THR A 3 4.01 -16.03 -15.56
N TYR A 4 3.27 -17.15 -15.54
CA TYR A 4 1.89 -17.21 -15.04
C TYR A 4 1.78 -16.79 -13.56
N VAL A 5 2.70 -17.24 -12.71
CA VAL A 5 2.73 -16.81 -11.29
C VAL A 5 2.91 -15.30 -11.19
N SER A 6 3.80 -14.72 -12.00
CA SER A 6 4.02 -13.27 -12.02
C SER A 6 2.76 -12.51 -12.49
N GLU A 7 2.04 -13.00 -13.50
CA GLU A 7 0.78 -12.40 -13.96
C GLU A 7 -0.33 -12.48 -12.91
N LEU A 8 -0.47 -13.62 -12.24
CA LEU A 8 -1.44 -13.79 -11.15
C LEU A 8 -1.22 -12.75 -10.04
N TRP A 9 0.04 -12.52 -9.66
CA TRP A 9 0.41 -11.49 -8.68
C TRP A 9 0.31 -10.05 -9.20
N ARG A 10 0.15 -9.81 -10.50
CA ARG A 10 -0.21 -8.49 -11.04
C ARG A 10 -1.70 -8.21 -10.80
N LYS A 11 -2.57 -9.19 -11.03
CA LYS A 11 -4.03 -9.13 -10.81
C LYS A 11 -4.45 -9.41 -9.35
N LYS A 12 -3.88 -8.68 -8.38
CA LYS A 12 -4.15 -8.89 -6.93
C LYS A 12 -5.59 -8.58 -6.49
N GLN A 13 -6.31 -7.83 -7.32
CA GLN A 13 -7.69 -7.43 -7.07
C GLN A 13 -8.71 -8.45 -7.59
N SER A 14 -8.29 -9.50 -8.29
CA SER A 14 -9.17 -10.62 -8.65
C SER A 14 -9.68 -11.32 -7.39
N ASP A 15 -10.87 -11.91 -7.47
CA ASP A 15 -11.53 -12.50 -6.28
C ASP A 15 -10.75 -13.69 -5.73
N VAL A 16 -10.16 -14.51 -6.61
CA VAL A 16 -9.23 -15.59 -6.22
C VAL A 16 -8.04 -15.05 -5.42
N MET A 17 -7.40 -13.97 -5.89
CA MET A 17 -6.26 -13.38 -5.16
C MET A 17 -6.68 -12.69 -3.87
N ARG A 18 -7.82 -12.01 -3.84
CA ARG A 18 -8.35 -11.40 -2.63
C ARG A 18 -8.64 -12.46 -1.57
N PHE A 19 -9.29 -13.56 -1.96
CA PHE A 19 -9.58 -14.70 -1.09
C PHE A 19 -8.29 -15.29 -0.50
N LEU A 20 -7.30 -15.63 -1.34
CA LEU A 20 -6.02 -16.17 -0.86
C LEU A 20 -5.26 -15.20 0.05
N LEU A 21 -5.27 -13.90 -0.27
CA LEU A 21 -4.62 -12.89 0.57
C LEU A 21 -5.35 -12.67 1.89
N ARG A 22 -6.68 -12.84 1.93
CA ARG A 22 -7.48 -12.75 3.15
C ARG A 22 -7.15 -13.91 4.10
N VAL A 23 -7.20 -15.14 3.62
CA VAL A 23 -6.85 -16.34 4.39
C VAL A 23 -5.43 -16.24 4.93
N ARG A 24 -4.46 -15.85 4.09
CA ARG A 24 -3.06 -15.64 4.53
C ARG A 24 -2.93 -14.53 5.56
N CYS A 25 -3.64 -13.41 5.40
CA CYS A 25 -3.54 -12.34 6.38
C CYS A 25 -4.11 -12.75 7.74
N TRP A 26 -5.14 -13.60 7.77
CA TRP A 26 -5.64 -14.18 9.01
C TRP A 26 -4.57 -15.02 9.70
N GLU A 27 -3.93 -15.95 8.98
CA GLU A 27 -2.82 -16.77 9.51
C GLU A 27 -1.66 -15.89 10.03
N TYR A 28 -1.27 -14.86 9.27
CA TYR A 28 -0.10 -14.04 9.59
C TYR A 28 -0.30 -13.17 10.84
N ARG A 29 -1.55 -12.95 11.26
CA ARG A 29 -1.88 -12.19 12.48
C ARG A 29 -1.63 -13.00 13.74
N GLN A 30 -1.92 -14.31 13.69
CA GLN A 30 -1.71 -15.24 14.79
C GLN A 30 -0.20 -15.48 15.04
N LEU A 31 0.61 -15.34 13.99
CA LEU A 31 2.06 -15.51 14.07
C LEU A 31 2.77 -14.31 14.74
N PRO A 32 3.97 -14.55 15.32
CA PRO A 32 4.79 -13.50 15.91
C PRO A 32 5.26 -12.49 14.85
N SER A 33 5.74 -11.32 15.32
CA SER A 33 6.09 -10.20 14.45
C SER A 33 7.20 -10.49 13.42
N ILE A 34 8.11 -11.42 13.74
CA ILE A 34 9.20 -11.89 12.88
C ILE A 34 9.20 -13.41 12.98
N VAL A 35 8.88 -14.09 11.88
CA VAL A 35 8.76 -15.55 11.81
C VAL A 35 9.61 -16.09 10.65
N ARG A 36 10.29 -17.22 10.86
CA ARG A 36 11.05 -17.92 9.81
C ARG A 36 10.07 -18.70 8.93
N VAL A 37 10.25 -18.63 7.62
CA VAL A 37 9.46 -19.40 6.65
C VAL A 37 10.38 -20.42 5.98
N THR A 38 9.89 -21.64 5.75
CA THR A 38 10.64 -22.71 5.08
C THR A 38 10.88 -22.40 3.61
N HIS A 39 9.84 -21.97 2.90
CA HIS A 39 9.87 -21.63 1.48
C HIS A 39 9.27 -20.24 1.25
N PRO A 40 9.73 -19.47 0.24
CA PRO A 40 9.13 -18.18 -0.07
C PRO A 40 7.66 -18.35 -0.46
N THR A 41 6.76 -17.52 0.08
CA THR A 41 5.37 -17.47 -0.38
C THR A 41 5.28 -17.05 -1.86
N ARG A 42 6.30 -16.30 -2.32
CA ARG A 42 6.43 -15.82 -3.71
C ARG A 42 7.77 -16.22 -4.32
N PRO A 43 7.90 -17.45 -4.84
CA PRO A 43 9.17 -17.92 -5.40
C PRO A 43 9.60 -17.12 -6.64
N ASP A 44 8.65 -16.66 -7.45
CA ASP A 44 8.88 -15.79 -8.62
C ASP A 44 9.62 -14.49 -8.24
N LYS A 45 9.10 -13.81 -7.22
CA LYS A 45 9.60 -12.51 -6.79
C LYS A 45 10.89 -12.66 -5.98
N ALA A 46 10.97 -13.68 -5.13
CA ALA A 46 12.16 -13.98 -4.36
C ALA A 46 13.36 -14.21 -5.29
N ARG A 47 13.20 -15.04 -6.33
CA ARG A 47 14.26 -15.33 -7.31
C ARG A 47 14.74 -14.09 -8.06
N ARG A 48 13.83 -13.19 -8.45
CA ARG A 48 14.17 -11.91 -9.09
C ARG A 48 15.03 -11.00 -8.19
N LEU A 49 14.94 -11.18 -6.87
CA LEU A 49 15.68 -10.39 -5.89
C LEU A 49 16.95 -11.09 -5.38
N GLY A 50 17.31 -12.24 -5.96
CA GLY A 50 18.56 -12.95 -5.69
C GLY A 50 18.42 -14.18 -4.78
N TYR A 51 17.22 -14.59 -4.41
CA TYR A 51 17.01 -15.86 -3.71
C TYR A 51 17.29 -17.05 -4.63
N LYS A 52 17.96 -18.06 -4.08
CA LYS A 52 18.14 -19.38 -4.68
C LYS A 52 17.79 -20.43 -3.62
N ALA A 53 17.10 -21.48 -4.03
CA ALA A 53 16.80 -22.62 -3.18
C ALA A 53 18.07 -23.48 -3.03
N LYS A 54 18.96 -23.04 -2.15
CA LYS A 54 20.17 -23.77 -1.73
C LYS A 54 20.46 -23.43 -0.27
N GLN A 55 21.31 -24.23 0.37
CA GLN A 55 21.70 -24.01 1.76
C GLN A 55 22.34 -22.63 1.97
N GLY A 56 22.13 -22.05 3.15
CA GLY A 56 22.59 -20.72 3.53
C GLY A 56 21.65 -19.56 3.15
N TYR A 57 20.58 -19.80 2.39
CA TYR A 57 19.49 -18.83 2.22
C TYR A 57 18.40 -19.06 3.27
N VAL A 58 17.94 -17.98 3.90
CA VAL A 58 16.85 -18.02 4.88
C VAL A 58 15.85 -16.92 4.59
N ILE A 59 14.57 -17.20 4.79
CA ILE A 59 13.49 -16.23 4.56
C ILE A 59 12.76 -15.98 5.88
N TYR A 60 12.58 -14.71 6.20
CA TYR A 60 11.80 -14.28 7.36
C TYR A 60 10.65 -13.38 6.92
N ARG A 61 9.46 -13.66 7.43
CA ARG A 61 8.30 -12.80 7.30
C ARG A 61 8.28 -11.81 8.46
N VAL A 62 8.15 -10.54 8.14
CA VAL A 62 8.21 -9.42 9.08
C VAL A 62 6.95 -8.57 8.95
N ARG A 63 6.25 -8.35 10.07
CA ARG A 63 5.11 -7.43 10.15
C ARG A 63 5.57 -6.02 10.54
N VAL A 64 5.03 -5.01 9.86
CA VAL A 64 5.28 -3.59 10.14
C VAL A 64 3.97 -2.83 10.22
N ARG A 65 3.76 -2.05 11.30
CA ARG A 65 2.57 -1.20 11.44
C ARG A 65 2.47 -0.17 10.32
N ARG A 66 1.27 -0.04 9.76
CA ARG A 66 0.86 0.98 8.80
C ARG A 66 0.71 2.33 9.49
N GLY A 67 0.36 3.35 8.70
CA GLY A 67 0.21 4.73 9.17
C GLY A 67 1.51 5.55 9.17
N GLY A 68 1.35 6.82 9.54
CA GLY A 68 2.41 7.82 9.65
C GLY A 68 3.32 7.62 10.86
N ARG A 69 4.12 8.65 11.17
CA ARG A 69 4.98 8.66 12.36
C ARG A 69 4.51 9.78 13.28
N LYS A 70 4.07 9.42 14.49
CA LYS A 70 3.88 10.40 15.56
C LYS A 70 5.26 10.82 16.10
N ARG A 71 5.46 12.12 16.32
CA ARG A 71 6.66 12.63 17.01
C ARG A 71 6.67 12.11 18.47
N PRO A 72 7.78 11.56 18.96
CA PRO A 72 7.87 11.09 20.34
C PRO A 72 8.11 12.28 21.28
N VAL A 73 7.07 13.06 21.56
CA VAL A 73 7.12 14.16 22.53
C VAL A 73 6.15 13.93 23.68
N PRO A 74 6.56 14.16 24.94
CA PRO A 74 5.66 14.09 26.08
C PRO A 74 4.49 15.05 25.88
N LYS A 75 3.26 14.56 26.11
CA LYS A 75 2.01 15.34 25.99
C LYS A 75 1.76 16.06 24.65
N GLY A 76 2.55 15.78 23.61
CA GLY A 76 2.43 16.50 22.33
C GLY A 76 3.08 17.89 22.31
N ILE A 77 3.79 18.29 23.37
CA ILE A 77 4.34 19.64 23.51
C ILE A 77 5.68 19.75 22.76
N VAL A 78 5.81 20.78 21.93
CA VAL A 78 7.04 21.10 21.19
C VAL A 78 7.34 22.59 21.37
N TYR A 79 8.52 22.90 21.91
CA TYR A 79 8.98 24.28 22.09
C TYR A 79 9.71 24.82 20.86
N GLY A 80 9.79 26.15 20.76
CA GLY A 80 10.50 26.87 19.71
C GLY A 80 9.62 27.31 18.55
N LYS A 81 10.24 27.51 17.37
CA LYS A 81 9.59 28.11 16.20
C LYS A 81 8.34 27.33 15.75
N PRO A 82 7.25 28.01 15.34
CA PRO A 82 5.99 27.37 14.93
C PRO A 82 6.13 26.29 13.85
N THR A 83 7.09 26.45 12.93
CA THR A 83 7.38 25.48 11.86
C THR A 83 7.75 24.09 12.36
N ASN A 84 8.25 23.98 13.60
CA ASN A 84 8.68 22.72 14.20
C ASN A 84 7.61 22.06 15.07
N GLN A 85 6.44 22.67 15.27
CA GLN A 85 5.45 22.21 16.25
C GLN A 85 4.64 20.97 15.83
N GLY A 86 4.73 20.54 14.56
CA GLY A 86 3.97 19.38 14.07
C GLY A 86 4.27 18.05 14.80
N VAL A 87 3.20 17.29 15.14
CA VAL A 87 3.28 16.03 15.92
C VAL A 87 2.76 14.81 15.15
N THR A 88 1.52 14.85 14.63
CA THR A 88 0.81 13.65 14.12
C THR A 88 0.95 13.44 12.62
N GLN A 89 0.92 14.51 11.81
CA GLN A 89 0.91 14.44 10.35
C GLN A 89 2.29 14.18 9.73
N LEU A 90 3.33 13.97 10.56
CA LEU A 90 4.67 13.66 10.08
C LEU A 90 4.73 12.29 9.40
N LYS A 91 5.41 12.23 8.26
CA LYS A 91 5.69 10.99 7.54
C LYS A 91 7.11 10.54 7.84
N PHE A 92 7.30 9.23 7.95
CA PHE A 92 8.64 8.69 8.14
C PHE A 92 9.42 8.75 6.83
N GLN A 93 10.66 9.26 6.87
CA GLN A 93 11.52 9.41 5.69
C GLN A 93 11.91 8.06 5.04
N ARG A 94 11.89 6.97 5.81
CA ARG A 94 12.17 5.62 5.31
C ARG A 94 10.87 4.88 5.00
N SER A 95 10.85 4.13 3.90
CA SER A 95 9.77 3.22 3.55
C SER A 95 9.57 2.10 4.59
N LYS A 96 8.33 1.61 4.72
CA LYS A 96 7.99 0.49 5.61
C LYS A 96 8.75 -0.79 5.27
N ARG A 97 9.12 -0.98 3.99
CA ARG A 97 9.98 -2.07 3.52
C ARG A 97 11.40 -1.98 4.11
N SER A 98 12.02 -0.79 4.09
CA SER A 98 13.31 -0.57 4.76
C SER A 98 13.22 -0.82 6.26
N VAL A 99 12.12 -0.39 6.91
CA VAL A 99 11.89 -0.68 8.34
C VAL A 99 11.78 -2.18 8.61
N ALA A 100 11.15 -2.95 7.72
CA ALA A 100 11.08 -4.41 7.84
C ALA A 100 12.47 -5.05 7.76
N GLU A 101 13.29 -4.63 6.79
CA GLU A 101 14.67 -5.11 6.64
C GLU A 101 15.51 -4.80 7.89
N GLU A 102 15.43 -3.57 8.42
CA GLU A 102 16.16 -3.18 9.63
C GLU A 102 15.72 -3.96 10.87
N ARG A 103 14.41 -4.24 11.02
CA ARG A 103 13.89 -5.07 12.12
C ARG A 103 14.44 -6.49 12.05
N ALA A 104 14.47 -7.09 10.86
CA ALA A 104 15.06 -8.40 10.66
C ALA A 104 16.57 -8.38 10.94
N GLY A 105 17.32 -7.43 10.38
CA GLY A 105 18.77 -7.33 10.55
C GLY A 105 19.22 -7.08 12.00
N ARG A 106 18.44 -6.34 12.80
CA ARG A 106 18.72 -6.17 14.23
C ARG A 106 18.45 -7.44 15.03
N LYS A 107 17.37 -8.17 14.72
CA LYS A 107 17.03 -9.41 15.42
C LYS A 107 17.95 -10.57 15.03
N LEU A 108 18.42 -10.60 13.79
CA LEU A 108 19.18 -11.68 13.18
C LEU A 108 20.61 -11.22 12.86
N GLY A 109 21.38 -10.84 13.88
CA GLY A 109 22.71 -10.24 13.70
C GLY A 109 23.75 -11.15 13.02
N GLY A 110 23.59 -12.49 13.13
CA GLY A 110 24.46 -13.46 12.45
C GLY A 110 24.21 -13.57 10.94
N LEU A 111 23.06 -13.10 10.45
CA LEU A 111 22.68 -13.19 9.05
C LEU A 111 22.83 -11.85 8.35
N LYS A 112 22.96 -11.87 7.02
CA LYS A 112 23.04 -10.65 6.20
C LYS A 112 21.80 -10.51 5.34
N VAL A 113 21.15 -9.34 5.42
CA VAL A 113 19.98 -9.04 4.59
C VAL A 113 20.41 -8.80 3.14
N LEU A 114 19.87 -9.62 2.23
CA LEU A 114 20.08 -9.46 0.80
C LEU A 114 19.11 -8.42 0.23
N ASN A 115 17.81 -8.69 0.37
CA ASN A 115 16.71 -7.86 -0.11
C ASN A 115 15.39 -8.27 0.56
N SER A 116 14.29 -7.61 0.22
CA SER A 116 12.95 -7.96 0.71
C SER A 116 11.87 -7.78 -0.35
N TYR A 117 10.65 -8.24 -0.13
CA TYR A 117 9.50 -7.90 -0.98
C TYR A 117 8.21 -7.83 -0.19
N TRP A 118 7.25 -7.09 -0.75
CA TRP A 118 5.90 -7.00 -0.22
C TRP A 118 5.16 -8.32 -0.44
N LEU A 119 4.45 -8.77 0.60
CA LEU A 119 3.60 -9.95 0.56
C LEU A 119 2.13 -9.58 0.55
N ASN A 120 1.70 -8.85 1.58
CA ASN A 120 0.30 -8.66 1.86
C ASN A 120 0.07 -7.38 2.66
N GLU A 121 -1.07 -6.75 2.41
CA GLU A 121 -1.67 -5.70 3.20
C GLU A 121 -3.19 -5.80 2.99
N VAL A 122 -3.98 -5.89 4.06
CA VAL A 122 -5.44 -5.89 3.93
C VAL A 122 -5.90 -4.46 3.76
N GLY A 123 -6.44 -4.14 2.58
CA GLY A 123 -7.11 -2.87 2.35
C GLY A 123 -8.49 -2.90 3.01
N ILE A 124 -8.83 -1.88 3.78
CA ILE A 124 -10.25 -1.57 4.00
C ILE A 124 -10.74 -1.06 2.64
N LYS A 125 -11.60 -1.82 1.95
CA LYS A 125 -12.51 -1.20 1.00
C LYS A 125 -13.47 -0.40 1.86
N ARG A 126 -13.32 0.93 1.86
CA ARG A 126 -14.32 1.80 2.45
C ARG A 126 -15.51 1.71 1.50
N ILE A 127 -16.48 0.87 1.82
CA ILE A 127 -17.81 0.97 1.22
C ILE A 127 -18.35 2.27 1.79
N THR A 128 -18.22 3.37 1.06
CA THR A 128 -19.04 4.54 1.29
C THR A 128 -20.46 4.11 0.95
N LEU A 129 -21.20 3.63 1.95
CA LEU A 129 -22.64 3.76 1.91
C LEU A 129 -22.87 5.27 1.83
N LEU A 130 -23.33 5.76 0.68
CA LEU A 130 -24.01 7.04 0.66
C LEU A 130 -25.17 6.86 1.63
N SER A 131 -25.01 7.35 2.85
CA SER A 131 -26.13 7.67 3.71
C SER A 131 -26.90 8.72 2.95
N THR A 132 -27.92 8.30 2.19
CA THR A 132 -29.00 9.18 1.78
C THR A 132 -29.54 9.75 3.09
N HIS A 133 -29.12 10.98 3.40
CA HIS A 133 -29.68 11.72 4.50
C HIS A 133 -31.18 11.73 4.27
N PHE A 134 -31.87 11.07 5.18
CA PHE A 134 -33.28 11.17 5.46
C PHE A 134 -33.68 12.65 5.30
N MET A 135 -34.32 12.99 4.18
CA MET A 135 -34.89 14.32 4.00
C MET A 135 -36.13 14.38 4.90
N PRO A 136 -36.21 15.30 5.87
CA PRO A 136 -37.42 15.46 6.66
C PRO A 136 -38.56 15.92 5.74
N HIS A 137 -39.75 15.34 5.94
CA HIS A 137 -40.98 15.55 5.18
C HIS A 137 -41.58 16.98 5.24
N SER A 138 -40.79 18.02 5.56
CA SER A 138 -41.31 19.36 5.85
C SER A 138 -40.78 20.48 4.93
N MET A 139 -40.33 20.17 3.71
CA MET A 139 -40.02 21.18 2.71
C MET A 139 -40.48 20.75 1.30
N LEU A 140 -41.79 20.58 1.15
CA LEU A 140 -42.43 20.78 -0.15
C LEU A 140 -42.76 22.27 -0.24
N SER A 141 -41.76 23.08 -0.59
CA SER A 141 -42.06 24.41 -1.11
C SER A 141 -42.77 24.23 -2.46
N ILE A 142 -43.73 25.11 -2.69
CA ILE A 142 -44.78 25.10 -3.70
C ILE A 142 -44.31 25.13 -5.20
N PRO A 143 -43.03 25.28 -5.62
CA PRO A 143 -42.71 25.33 -7.06
C PRO A 143 -42.84 24.00 -7.82
N ALA A 144 -42.73 22.83 -7.16
CA ALA A 144 -42.68 21.54 -7.85
C ALA A 144 -44.05 21.04 -8.36
N LEU A 145 -45.14 21.42 -7.69
CA LEU A 145 -46.49 21.03 -8.09
C LEU A 145 -47.00 21.80 -9.31
N LEU A 146 -46.53 23.04 -9.54
CA LEU A 146 -46.94 23.84 -10.69
C LEU A 146 -46.36 23.32 -12.01
N PHE A 147 -45.18 22.69 -11.97
CA PHE A 147 -44.49 22.21 -13.17
C PHE A 147 -45.11 20.92 -13.72
N VAL A 148 -45.61 20.04 -12.85
CA VAL A 148 -46.30 18.80 -13.25
C VAL A 148 -47.71 19.11 -13.79
N PHE A 149 -48.40 20.13 -13.25
CA PHE A 149 -49.75 20.52 -13.70
C PHE A 149 -49.75 21.22 -15.08
N ALA A 150 -48.70 21.99 -15.40
CA ALA A 150 -48.58 22.66 -16.69
C ALA A 150 -48.32 21.70 -17.87
N HIS A 151 -47.66 20.55 -17.62
CA HIS A 151 -47.40 19.55 -18.65
C HIS A 151 -48.64 18.72 -19.01
N LEU A 152 -49.58 18.54 -18.09
CA LEU A 152 -50.83 17.82 -18.33
C LEU A 152 -51.88 18.63 -19.11
N LEU A 153 -51.76 19.96 -19.18
CA LEU A 153 -52.74 20.85 -19.84
C LEU A 153 -52.30 21.38 -21.22
N GLY A 154 -51.16 20.93 -21.75
CA GLY A 154 -50.80 21.14 -23.16
C GLY A 154 -50.64 22.61 -23.62
N LEU A 155 -50.40 23.55 -22.70
CA LEU A 155 -50.20 24.96 -23.05
C LEU A 155 -48.78 25.19 -23.58
N LYS A 156 -48.64 25.22 -24.91
CA LYS A 156 -47.41 25.66 -25.58
C LYS A 156 -47.34 27.19 -25.56
N GLY A 157 -46.44 27.73 -24.75
CA GLY A 157 -45.97 29.10 -24.91
C GLY A 157 -45.74 29.82 -23.59
N PHE A 158 -44.59 29.57 -22.95
CA PHE A 158 -43.99 30.51 -21.98
C PHE A 158 -42.51 30.17 -21.83
N TRP A 159 -41.69 30.63 -22.78
CA TRP A 159 -40.23 30.57 -22.68
C TRP A 159 -39.70 31.98 -22.49
N CYS A 160 -39.44 32.35 -21.25
CA CYS A 160 -38.58 33.48 -20.87
C CYS A 160 -38.16 33.30 -19.41
N LEU A 161 -36.98 32.71 -19.15
CA LEU A 161 -36.21 32.87 -17.90
C LEU A 161 -34.72 32.46 -18.15
N PRO A 162 -33.76 33.04 -17.40
CA PRO A 162 -32.39 33.36 -17.82
C PRO A 162 -31.38 32.19 -17.70
N PRO A 163 -30.20 32.31 -18.36
CA PRO A 163 -29.20 31.26 -18.42
C PRO A 163 -28.36 31.24 -17.14
N PHE A 164 -28.87 30.60 -16.09
CA PHE A 164 -28.05 30.33 -14.89
C PHE A 164 -28.33 28.96 -14.24
N LEU A 165 -29.08 28.08 -14.91
CA LEU A 165 -29.48 26.78 -14.37
C LEU A 165 -29.18 25.61 -15.30
N ASP A 166 -28.14 25.74 -16.13
CA ASP A 166 -27.65 24.66 -17.02
C ASP A 166 -26.43 23.91 -16.46
N LEU A 167 -26.11 24.08 -15.17
CA LEU A 167 -24.94 23.46 -14.53
C LEU A 167 -25.27 22.46 -13.42
N VAL A 168 -26.53 22.00 -13.33
CA VAL A 168 -26.92 20.94 -12.36
C VAL A 168 -27.50 19.69 -13.04
N LEU A 169 -27.59 19.66 -14.38
CA LEU A 169 -28.08 18.51 -15.14
C LEU A 169 -27.05 17.90 -16.11
N TRP A 170 -25.76 18.17 -15.91
CA TRP A 170 -24.67 17.57 -16.67
C TRP A 170 -23.64 16.84 -15.80
N GLU A 171 -24.12 16.13 -14.78
CA GLU A 171 -23.36 15.08 -14.10
C GLU A 171 -24.23 13.81 -13.90
N TYR A 172 -25.12 13.56 -14.86
CA TYR A 172 -25.83 12.30 -15.01
C TYR A 172 -25.50 11.76 -16.40
N VAL A 173 -25.17 10.48 -16.49
CA VAL A 173 -24.68 9.71 -17.67
C VAL A 173 -23.15 9.59 -17.80
N LYS A 174 -22.58 8.58 -17.11
CA LYS A 174 -21.88 7.44 -17.74
C LYS A 174 -21.40 6.44 -16.68
N ILE A 175 -22.24 5.47 -16.35
CA ILE A 175 -21.80 4.16 -15.86
C ILE A 175 -22.62 3.12 -16.63
N GLU A 176 -22.17 2.87 -17.87
CA GLU A 176 -22.48 1.64 -18.58
C GLU A 176 -21.27 0.69 -18.42
N ASP A 177 -21.57 -0.60 -18.54
CA ASP A 177 -20.68 -1.77 -18.56
C ASP A 177 -20.38 -2.42 -17.19
N LEU A 178 -21.46 -2.86 -16.54
CA LEU A 178 -21.45 -4.07 -15.71
C LEU A 178 -21.92 -5.24 -16.58
N ASP A 179 -20.98 -5.97 -17.17
CA ASP A 179 -21.24 -7.29 -17.75
C ASP A 179 -21.56 -8.29 -16.63
N LEU A 180 -22.84 -8.30 -16.21
CA LEU A 180 -23.45 -9.41 -15.49
C LEU A 180 -23.97 -10.40 -16.54
N GLY A 181 -23.03 -11.11 -17.17
CA GLY A 181 -23.32 -12.25 -18.01
C GLY A 181 -23.61 -13.49 -17.18
N GLU A 182 -24.86 -13.95 -17.31
CA GLU A 182 -25.37 -15.31 -17.09
C GLU A 182 -25.69 -15.79 -15.66
N TYR A 183 -26.74 -16.63 -15.63
CA TYR A 183 -27.39 -17.37 -14.52
C TYR A 183 -28.39 -16.51 -13.70
N VAL A 184 -29.70 -16.73 -13.68
CA VAL A 184 -30.56 -17.92 -13.91
C VAL A 184 -31.98 -17.44 -14.28
N LYS A 185 -32.69 -18.14 -15.18
CA LYS A 185 -34.13 -17.99 -15.43
C LYS A 185 -34.92 -18.30 -14.16
N ILE A 186 -35.80 -17.41 -13.71
CA ILE A 186 -36.80 -17.72 -12.70
C ILE A 186 -38.15 -17.70 -13.43
N GLU A 187 -38.65 -18.90 -13.73
CA GLU A 187 -40.06 -19.14 -14.01
C GLU A 187 -40.85 -18.92 -12.72
N ASP A 188 -42.09 -18.44 -12.90
CA ASP A 188 -43.08 -18.12 -11.88
C ASP A 188 -43.18 -19.18 -10.78
N LEU A 189 -43.25 -18.79 -9.50
CA LEU A 189 -43.85 -19.61 -8.43
C LEU A 189 -44.14 -18.77 -7.18
N ASP A 190 -45.21 -19.18 -6.49
CA ASP A 190 -46.14 -18.36 -5.72
C ASP A 190 -45.70 -17.89 -4.32
N PHE A 191 -46.46 -16.91 -3.83
CA PHE A 191 -46.56 -16.43 -2.46
C PHE A 191 -46.52 -17.55 -1.41
N GLY A 192 -45.57 -17.47 -0.47
CA GLY A 192 -45.65 -18.22 0.77
C GLY A 192 -44.28 -18.49 1.39
N GLU A 193 -44.17 -18.16 2.67
CA GLU A 193 -43.03 -18.48 3.57
C GLU A 193 -41.76 -17.64 3.43
N TYR A 194 -41.63 -16.77 4.43
CA TYR A 194 -40.38 -16.22 4.94
C TYR A 194 -39.30 -17.30 5.08
N VAL A 195 -38.43 -17.44 4.08
CA VAL A 195 -37.07 -17.93 4.30
C VAL A 195 -36.18 -16.70 4.33
N LYS A 196 -35.94 -16.25 5.56
CA LYS A 196 -34.85 -15.34 5.91
C LYS A 196 -33.55 -16.06 5.56
N ILE A 197 -33.17 -16.07 4.28
CA ILE A 197 -31.77 -16.24 3.91
C ILE A 197 -31.14 -14.92 4.33
N GLU A 198 -30.83 -14.82 5.63
CA GLU A 198 -29.65 -14.09 6.04
C GLU A 198 -28.51 -14.74 5.24
N VAL A 199 -28.28 -14.24 4.02
CA VAL A 199 -26.93 -14.09 3.54
C VAL A 199 -26.34 -13.19 4.60
N LEU A 200 -25.80 -13.85 5.61
CA LEU A 200 -24.75 -13.33 6.42
C LEU A 200 -23.70 -12.91 5.40
N ASP A 201 -23.85 -11.69 4.88
CA ASP A 201 -22.77 -10.78 4.61
C ASP A 201 -22.09 -10.59 5.97
N PHE A 202 -21.44 -11.67 6.40
CA PHE A 202 -20.69 -11.81 7.61
C PHE A 202 -19.54 -10.84 7.44
N VAL A 203 -19.81 -9.62 7.89
CA VAL A 203 -18.87 -8.72 8.55
C VAL A 203 -17.47 -8.88 7.96
N ASP A 204 -17.27 -8.33 6.78
CA ASP A 204 -15.94 -8.05 6.29
C ASP A 204 -15.36 -6.78 6.94
N LEU A 205 -15.76 -6.48 8.19
CA LEU A 205 -15.01 -5.63 9.11
C LEU A 205 -13.86 -6.44 9.71
N THR A 206 -12.98 -6.93 8.84
CA THR A 206 -11.65 -7.31 9.30
C THR A 206 -10.93 -6.03 9.71
N LEU A 207 -10.81 -5.82 11.03
CA LEU A 207 -10.08 -4.76 11.73
C LEU A 207 -8.55 -4.75 11.43
N ASP A 208 -8.15 -5.04 10.19
CA ASP A 208 -6.80 -5.52 9.86
C ASP A 208 -6.05 -4.63 8.87
N SER A 209 -6.46 -3.37 8.76
CA SER A 209 -5.68 -2.34 8.06
C SER A 209 -4.39 -1.94 8.79
N THR A 210 -4.05 -2.58 9.90
CA THR A 210 -3.00 -2.13 10.81
C THR A 210 -1.59 -2.50 10.35
N TYR A 211 -1.39 -3.58 9.59
CA TYR A 211 -0.05 -4.10 9.28
C TYR A 211 0.21 -4.25 7.78
N LYS A 212 1.48 -4.13 7.40
CA LYS A 212 2.04 -4.62 6.12
C LYS A 212 2.97 -5.78 6.42
N TYR A 213 2.96 -6.78 5.56
CA TYR A 213 3.83 -7.93 5.65
C TYR A 213 4.87 -7.91 4.54
N PHE A 214 6.12 -8.17 4.92
CA PHE A 214 7.24 -8.30 4.00
C PHE A 214 7.97 -9.60 4.25
N GLU A 215 8.43 -10.25 3.18
CA GLU A 215 9.41 -11.32 3.27
C GLU A 215 10.80 -10.74 3.02
N VAL A 216 11.69 -10.93 3.99
CA VAL A 216 13.08 -10.52 3.95
C VAL A 216 13.93 -11.74 3.64
N ILE A 217 14.74 -11.63 2.59
CA ILE A 217 15.68 -12.65 2.17
C ILE A 217 16.99 -12.37 2.90
N LEU A 218 17.42 -13.31 3.73
CA LEU A 218 18.68 -13.28 4.43
C LEU A 218 19.60 -14.39 3.93
N VAL A 219 20.90 -14.17 4.11
CA VAL A 219 21.95 -15.11 3.75
C VAL A 219 22.85 -15.30 4.95
N ASP A 220 23.20 -16.55 5.22
CA ASP A 220 24.20 -16.92 6.22
C ASP A 220 25.62 -16.80 5.62
N PRO A 221 26.46 -15.85 6.08
CA PRO A 221 27.81 -15.69 5.59
C PRO A 221 28.79 -16.77 6.07
N ALA A 222 28.44 -17.55 7.11
CA ALA A 222 29.29 -18.62 7.64
C ALA A 222 29.15 -19.93 6.84
N HIS A 223 28.04 -20.10 6.11
CA HIS A 223 27.75 -21.33 5.38
C HIS A 223 28.63 -21.52 4.13
N ASN A 224 29.27 -22.68 3.98
CA ASN A 224 30.17 -22.99 2.86
C ASN A 224 29.51 -22.84 1.48
N ALA A 225 28.26 -23.28 1.32
CA ALA A 225 27.49 -23.10 0.08
C ALA A 225 27.31 -21.63 -0.35
N ILE A 226 27.46 -20.66 0.56
CA ILE A 226 27.45 -19.22 0.24
C ILE A 226 28.86 -18.72 -0.04
N ARG A 227 29.85 -19.13 0.78
CA ARG A 227 31.25 -18.73 0.62
C ARG A 227 31.86 -19.21 -0.70
N ASN A 228 31.50 -20.40 -1.13
CA ASN A 228 32.05 -21.04 -2.33
C ASN A 228 31.33 -20.61 -3.62
N ASP A 229 30.18 -19.94 -3.54
CA ASP A 229 29.44 -19.50 -4.74
C ASP A 229 29.89 -18.09 -5.18
N PRO A 230 30.54 -17.95 -6.35
CA PRO A 230 31.06 -16.67 -6.84
C PRO A 230 29.97 -15.61 -7.10
N ARG A 231 28.70 -16.01 -7.23
CA ARG A 231 27.60 -15.07 -7.50
C ARG A 231 27.12 -14.33 -6.24
N ILE A 232 27.34 -14.91 -5.05
CA ILE A 232 26.82 -14.37 -3.78
C ILE A 232 27.90 -14.16 -2.72
N ASN A 233 29.06 -14.80 -2.84
CA ASN A 233 30.13 -14.74 -1.83
C ASN A 233 30.59 -13.31 -1.50
N TRP A 234 30.41 -12.34 -2.40
CA TRP A 234 30.61 -10.91 -2.13
C TRP A 234 29.91 -10.48 -0.84
N ILE A 235 28.72 -11.01 -0.53
CA ILE A 235 27.97 -10.66 0.68
C ILE A 235 28.71 -11.07 1.95
N CYS A 236 29.59 -12.07 1.91
CA CYS A 236 30.34 -12.57 3.06
C CYS A 236 31.37 -11.54 3.58
N ASN A 237 31.83 -10.63 2.73
CA ASN A 237 32.81 -9.62 3.12
C ASN A 237 32.31 -8.74 4.29
N PRO A 238 33.19 -8.34 5.21
CA PRO A 238 32.81 -7.56 6.40
C PRO A 238 32.23 -6.18 6.04
N VAL A 239 32.62 -5.60 4.91
CA VAL A 239 32.06 -4.33 4.39
C VAL A 239 30.55 -4.39 4.15
N HIS A 240 29.97 -5.59 4.02
CA HIS A 240 28.55 -5.83 3.81
C HIS A 240 27.78 -6.21 5.09
N LYS A 241 28.37 -6.03 6.28
CA LYS A 241 27.62 -6.09 7.55
C LYS A 241 26.55 -5.00 7.59
N HIS A 242 25.35 -5.33 8.07
CA HIS A 242 24.24 -4.39 8.26
C HIS A 242 23.99 -3.40 7.10
N ARG A 243 23.82 -3.94 5.89
CA ARG A 243 23.52 -3.14 4.67
C ARG A 243 22.18 -2.44 4.78
N GLU A 244 21.21 -3.07 5.43
CA GLU A 244 19.87 -2.57 5.71
C GLU A 244 19.90 -1.32 6.60
N LEU A 245 20.72 -1.31 7.66
CA LEU A 245 20.85 -0.15 8.55
C LEU A 245 21.51 1.05 7.87
N ARG A 246 22.40 0.80 6.90
CA ARG A 246 23.07 1.85 6.11
C ARG A 246 22.29 2.26 4.85
N GLY A 247 21.12 1.66 4.61
CA GLY A 247 20.30 1.95 3.43
C GLY A 247 20.99 1.60 2.10
N LEU A 248 21.70 0.46 2.05
CA LEU A 248 22.36 -0.07 0.84
C LEU A 248 21.52 -1.13 0.12
N THR A 249 20.44 -1.61 0.73
CA THR A 249 19.44 -2.47 0.10
C THR A 249 18.64 -1.70 -0.96
N SER A 250 17.88 -2.42 -1.81
CA SER A 250 17.05 -1.77 -2.83
C SER A 250 16.01 -0.81 -2.24
N ALA A 251 15.43 -1.17 -1.08
CA ALA A 251 14.50 -0.31 -0.35
C ALA A 251 15.19 0.92 0.25
N GLY A 252 16.41 0.76 0.78
CA GLY A 252 17.21 1.86 1.29
C GLY A 252 17.65 2.84 0.20
N LYS A 253 18.10 2.33 -0.96
CA LYS A 253 18.48 3.15 -2.12
C LYS A 253 17.31 3.97 -2.69
N GLU A 254 16.11 3.39 -2.69
CA GLU A 254 14.87 4.07 -3.07
C GLU A 254 14.59 5.27 -2.15
N ASN A 255 14.60 5.07 -0.83
CA ASN A 255 14.38 6.15 0.15
C ASN A 255 15.44 7.26 0.07
N ARG A 256 16.67 6.92 -0.34
CA ARG A 256 17.77 7.87 -0.52
C ARG A 256 17.68 8.66 -1.84
N GLY A 257 16.71 8.37 -2.70
CA GLY A 257 16.55 9.01 -4.00
C GLY A 257 17.62 8.59 -5.02
N LEU A 258 18.23 7.40 -4.85
CA LEU A 258 19.34 6.92 -5.70
C LEU A 258 18.89 6.11 -6.92
N ARG A 259 17.59 5.87 -7.09
CA ARG A 259 17.05 5.15 -8.25
C ARG A 259 17.10 5.97 -9.54
N GLY A 260 16.83 7.28 -9.48
CA GLY A 260 16.88 8.14 -10.67
C GLY A 260 18.28 8.70 -10.96
N ARG A 261 18.50 9.14 -12.20
CA ARG A 261 19.74 9.77 -12.69
C ARG A 261 19.42 11.09 -13.39
N GLY A 262 20.44 11.92 -13.63
CA GLY A 262 20.29 13.23 -14.25
C GLY A 262 20.14 14.39 -13.27
N HIS A 263 19.72 15.54 -13.80
CA HIS A 263 19.68 16.83 -13.10
C HIS A 263 18.80 16.80 -11.84
N LEU A 264 17.68 16.07 -11.82
CA LEU A 264 16.81 15.95 -10.64
C LEU A 264 17.48 15.24 -9.45
N HIS A 265 18.56 14.49 -9.69
CA HIS A 265 19.19 13.62 -8.69
C HIS A 265 20.60 14.09 -8.27
N HIS A 266 21.06 15.25 -8.73
CA HIS A 266 22.44 15.71 -8.49
C HIS A 266 22.69 16.04 -7.00
N LYS A 267 21.69 16.56 -6.28
CA LYS A 267 21.81 16.88 -4.84
C LYS A 267 21.85 15.64 -3.95
N GLN A 268 21.44 14.47 -4.46
CA GLN A 268 21.42 13.22 -3.70
C GLN A 268 22.69 12.39 -3.90
N ARG A 269 23.59 12.76 -4.82
CA ARG A 269 24.80 11.98 -5.17
C ARG A 269 26.12 12.63 -4.70
N PRO A 270 26.99 11.88 -3.99
CA PRO A 270 26.89 10.46 -3.61
C PRO A 270 25.95 10.22 -2.41
N SER A 271 25.73 11.24 -1.59
CA SER A 271 24.68 11.31 -0.58
C SER A 271 24.32 12.78 -0.34
N ARG A 272 23.11 13.07 0.14
CA ARG A 272 22.69 14.45 0.46
C ARG A 272 23.68 15.19 1.37
N ARG A 273 24.20 14.51 2.41
CA ARG A 273 25.20 15.08 3.33
C ARG A 273 26.54 15.33 2.65
N ALA A 274 27.01 14.42 1.80
CA ALA A 274 28.26 14.59 1.08
C ALA A 274 28.19 15.78 0.09
N THR A 275 27.07 15.93 -0.61
CA THR A 275 26.85 17.06 -1.52
C THR A 275 26.74 18.38 -0.76
N TRP A 276 26.01 18.39 0.37
CA TRP A 276 25.95 19.57 1.22
C TRP A 276 27.34 19.96 1.74
N LYS A 277 28.13 18.99 2.23
CA LYS A 277 29.51 19.26 2.68
C LYS A 277 30.34 19.87 1.54
N ARG A 278 30.34 19.27 0.35
CA ARG A 278 31.10 19.80 -0.80
C ARG A 278 30.75 21.26 -1.11
N ASN A 279 29.47 21.61 -1.09
CA ASN A 279 29.02 22.94 -1.49
C ASN A 279 29.21 24.01 -0.40
N ASN A 280 29.23 23.61 0.86
CA ASN A 280 29.34 24.54 1.99
C ASN A 280 30.74 24.55 2.63
N THR A 281 31.68 23.73 2.15
CA THR A 281 33.06 23.76 2.64
C THR A 281 33.78 24.94 2.01
N LEU A 282 34.30 25.84 2.84
CA LEU A 282 35.16 26.94 2.38
C LEU A 282 36.44 26.37 1.76
N SER A 283 36.67 26.67 0.48
CA SER A 283 37.87 26.23 -0.24
C SER A 283 38.94 27.32 -0.18
N LEU A 284 39.93 27.15 0.70
CA LEU A 284 41.11 28.03 0.75
C LEU A 284 42.22 27.43 -0.12
N ARG A 285 42.40 27.97 -1.32
CA ARG A 285 43.52 27.58 -2.20
C ARG A 285 44.82 28.16 -1.66
N ARG A 286 45.93 27.41 -1.81
CA ARG A 286 47.27 27.84 -1.39
C ARG A 286 47.68 29.14 -2.08
N TYR A 287 47.37 29.26 -3.37
CA TYR A 287 47.53 30.46 -4.17
C TYR A 287 46.17 30.81 -4.77
N ARG A 288 45.84 32.11 -4.81
CA ARG A 288 44.57 32.62 -5.33
C ARG A 288 44.77 33.20 -6.72
#